data_AF-A0A1Y6KU40-F1
#
_entry.id   AF-A0A1Y6KU40-F1
#
_cell.length_a   1.000
_cell.length_b   1.000
_cell.length_c   1.000
_cell.angle_alpha   90.00
_cell.angle_beta   90.00
_cell.angle_gamma   90.00
#
_symmetry.space_group_name_H-M   'P 1'
#
loop_
_entity.id
_entity.type
_entity.pdbx_description
1 polymer ?
#
loop_
_entity_poly.entity_id
_entity_poly.type
_entity_poly.pdbx_seq_one_letter_code
_entity_poly.pdbx_strand_id
1 'polypeptide(L)'
;MLYIFRIIIILSAFLSWYAAASTTKTTVHTKVHHARIYRHYSHKHQGHLIHHHTGHVYKKHHHLTKKQELHHTRHVHKKYQHLTKQQELRHLRLVRHKIFHAYYGWKGTPYYFGGSSHRGIDCSAFVMKMYRQVFHRYLPRTTLGQVKLGRRVRKDQAKLGDLVFFKTGHNERHVGIYLSHGDFMNSASSRGVSISNLHHIYWQRHFWQIRRLVTI
;
A
#
# COMPACT_ATOMS: atom_id res chain seq x y z
N MET A 1 -10.63 36.60 -45.93
CA MET A 1 -10.80 35.18 -45.51
C MET A 1 -10.50 35.08 -44.00
N LEU A 2 -11.37 35.53 -43.09
CA LEU A 2 -12.66 34.95 -42.66
C LEU A 2 -12.57 33.50 -42.14
N TYR A 3 -11.65 33.15 -41.23
CA TYR A 3 -11.75 31.91 -40.44
C TYR A 3 -10.92 31.84 -39.14
N ILE A 4 -10.64 32.96 -38.44
CA ILE A 4 -9.84 32.96 -37.19
C ILE A 4 -10.53 33.65 -35.98
N PHE A 5 -11.69 34.30 -36.15
CA PHE A 5 -12.34 35.07 -35.06
C PHE A 5 -13.59 34.43 -34.42
N ARG A 6 -13.77 33.09 -34.51
CA ARG A 6 -14.95 32.39 -33.94
C ARG A 6 -14.67 31.23 -32.98
N ILE A 7 -13.47 31.13 -32.39
CA ILE A 7 -13.13 30.09 -31.39
C ILE A 7 -12.49 30.71 -30.12
N ILE A 8 -12.88 31.94 -29.75
CA ILE A 8 -12.41 32.61 -28.52
C ILE A 8 -13.56 32.95 -27.54
N ILE A 9 -14.81 32.56 -27.85
CA ILE A 9 -16.00 32.89 -27.03
C ILE A 9 -16.63 31.66 -26.32
N ILE A 10 -15.98 30.49 -26.31
CA ILE A 10 -16.53 29.27 -25.63
C ILE A 10 -15.64 28.74 -24.48
N LEU A 11 -14.66 29.52 -24.00
CA LEU A 11 -13.80 29.10 -22.86
C LEU A 11 -13.74 30.10 -21.70
N SER A 12 -14.71 31.01 -21.60
CA SER A 12 -14.86 31.93 -20.45
C SER A 12 -16.02 31.57 -19.50
N ALA A 13 -16.75 30.48 -19.74
CA ALA A 13 -17.84 30.02 -18.86
C ALA A 13 -17.51 28.79 -17.99
N PHE A 14 -16.29 28.25 -18.08
CA PHE A 14 -15.87 27.07 -17.30
C PHE A 14 -14.96 27.38 -16.10
N LEU A 15 -14.57 28.65 -15.89
CA LEU A 15 -13.71 29.05 -14.75
C LEU A 15 -14.47 29.61 -13.53
N SER A 16 -15.79 29.82 -13.63
CA SER A 16 -16.59 30.34 -12.49
C SER A 16 -17.24 29.27 -11.61
N TRP A 17 -17.16 27.99 -11.97
CA TRP A 17 -17.59 26.89 -11.10
C TRP A 17 -16.46 26.39 -10.16
N TYR A 18 -15.19 26.55 -10.56
CA TYR A 18 -14.08 25.96 -9.78
C TYR A 18 -13.63 26.79 -8.57
N ALA A 19 -14.11 28.02 -8.41
CA ALA A 19 -13.67 28.95 -7.37
C ALA A 19 -14.55 28.98 -6.09
N ALA A 20 -15.60 28.14 -5.99
CA ALA A 20 -16.56 28.16 -4.88
C ALA A 20 -16.48 26.94 -3.92
N ALA A 21 -15.43 26.11 -4.01
CA ALA A 21 -15.34 24.85 -3.24
C ALA A 21 -14.12 24.71 -2.32
N SER A 22 -13.36 25.79 -2.06
CA SER A 22 -12.12 25.72 -1.27
C SER A 22 -12.05 26.70 -0.10
N THR A 23 -13.09 26.73 0.72
CA THR A 23 -13.00 27.32 2.07
C THR A 23 -13.76 26.48 3.09
N THR A 24 -13.06 25.58 3.77
CA THR A 24 -13.17 25.38 5.23
C THR A 24 -11.96 24.56 5.71
N LYS A 25 -11.07 25.22 6.44
CA LYS A 25 -10.12 24.58 7.34
C LYS A 25 -10.91 24.11 8.56
N THR A 26 -10.86 22.83 8.92
CA THR A 26 -11.07 22.45 10.33
C THR A 26 -10.30 21.17 10.68
N THR A 27 -9.30 21.38 11.53
CA THR A 27 -8.58 20.43 12.36
C THR A 27 -9.56 19.55 13.14
N VAL A 28 -9.52 18.22 12.98
CA VAL A 28 -10.17 17.32 13.95
C VAL A 28 -9.25 16.16 14.32
N HIS A 29 -8.90 16.21 15.59
CA HIS A 29 -8.25 15.23 16.43
C HIS A 29 -8.69 13.78 16.15
N THR A 30 -7.71 12.92 15.95
CA THR A 30 -7.77 11.47 16.12
C THR A 30 -8.21 11.13 17.54
N LYS A 31 -9.49 10.77 17.72
CA LYS A 31 -9.96 10.02 18.88
C LYS A 31 -11.19 9.19 18.52
N VAL A 32 -11.03 7.86 18.65
CA VAL A 32 -12.09 6.86 18.84
C VAL A 32 -12.97 6.51 17.62
N HIS A 33 -12.47 5.61 16.76
CA HIS A 33 -13.25 4.99 15.66
C HIS A 33 -13.58 3.50 15.83
N HIS A 34 -13.48 2.92 17.04
CA HIS A 34 -13.72 1.48 17.24
C HIS A 34 -15.05 1.12 17.94
N ALA A 35 -15.97 2.06 18.15
CA ALA A 35 -17.21 1.79 18.90
C ALA A 35 -18.52 2.21 18.21
N ARG A 36 -18.54 2.36 16.87
CA ARG A 36 -19.74 2.84 16.14
C ARG A 36 -20.41 1.85 15.19
N ILE A 37 -19.92 0.61 15.06
CA ILE A 37 -20.53 -0.39 14.16
C ILE A 37 -21.75 -1.11 14.77
N TYR A 38 -21.96 -1.06 16.09
CA TYR A 38 -23.08 -1.80 16.74
C TYR A 38 -24.31 -0.97 17.13
N ARG A 39 -24.46 0.27 16.63
CA ARG A 39 -25.56 1.17 17.03
C ARG A 39 -26.48 1.63 15.89
N HIS A 40 -26.40 1.00 14.72
CA HIS A 40 -27.17 1.40 13.53
C HIS A 40 -28.08 0.31 12.96
N TYR A 41 -28.57 -0.59 13.82
CA TYR A 41 -29.66 -1.51 13.51
C TYR A 41 -30.75 -1.43 14.59
N SER A 42 -31.22 -0.23 14.86
CA SER A 42 -32.48 -0.01 15.56
C SER A 42 -32.94 1.43 15.32
N HIS A 43 -34.19 1.56 14.87
CA HIS A 43 -35.00 2.77 14.61
C HIS A 43 -35.09 3.34 13.19
N LYS A 44 -36.38 3.55 12.82
CA LYS A 44 -37.02 4.28 11.71
C LYS A 44 -37.18 3.47 10.40
N HIS A 45 -38.38 3.11 9.94
CA HIS A 45 -39.64 3.86 9.87
C HIS A 45 -40.92 2.99 9.88
N GLN A 46 -41.99 3.53 10.47
CA GLN A 46 -43.39 3.10 10.38
C GLN A 46 -44.01 3.50 9.03
N GLY A 47 -44.95 2.68 8.51
CA GLY A 47 -46.08 3.15 7.71
C GLY A 47 -46.39 2.42 6.39
N HIS A 48 -46.99 1.22 6.44
CA HIS A 48 -47.97 0.79 5.43
C HIS A 48 -48.87 -0.33 5.98
N LEU A 49 -50.18 -0.10 6.01
CA LEU A 49 -51.20 -1.05 6.46
C LEU A 49 -51.49 -2.06 5.35
N ILE A 50 -51.23 -3.35 5.61
CA ILE A 50 -51.88 -4.46 4.91
C ILE A 50 -52.25 -5.51 5.96
N HIS A 51 -53.55 -5.68 6.20
CA HIS A 51 -54.10 -6.82 6.93
C HIS A 51 -53.98 -8.05 6.04
N HIS A 52 -53.15 -9.04 6.41
CA HIS A 52 -53.41 -10.44 6.08
C HIS A 52 -52.84 -11.37 7.15
N HIS A 53 -53.67 -12.33 7.49
CA HIS A 53 -53.55 -13.31 8.55
C HIS A 53 -52.72 -14.50 8.05
N THR A 54 -51.60 -14.79 8.72
CA THR A 54 -50.86 -16.08 8.82
C THR A 54 -49.65 -15.78 9.71
N GLY A 55 -49.56 -16.23 10.95
CA GLY A 55 -49.69 -17.63 11.35
C GLY A 55 -48.30 -18.24 11.39
N HIS A 56 -47.60 -18.02 12.51
CA HIS A 56 -46.40 -18.71 12.98
C HIS A 56 -45.16 -18.74 12.08
N VAL A 57 -44.05 -18.19 12.58
CA VAL A 57 -42.74 -18.87 12.68
C VAL A 57 -41.67 -17.88 13.20
N TYR A 58 -40.93 -18.34 14.22
CA TYR A 58 -39.83 -17.70 14.97
C TYR A 58 -40.13 -16.57 15.97
N LYS A 59 -40.70 -16.93 17.12
CA LYS A 59 -40.31 -16.30 18.41
C LYS A 59 -39.93 -17.37 19.43
N LYS A 60 -38.71 -17.88 19.33
CA LYS A 60 -38.04 -18.51 20.47
C LYS A 60 -37.13 -17.45 21.09
N HIS A 61 -37.67 -16.68 22.03
CA HIS A 61 -36.88 -15.80 22.88
C HIS A 61 -36.07 -16.70 23.84
N HIS A 62 -34.89 -17.11 23.40
CA HIS A 62 -33.87 -17.64 24.31
C HIS A 62 -33.36 -16.45 25.13
N HIS A 63 -33.69 -16.42 26.42
CA HIS A 63 -33.00 -15.58 27.40
C HIS A 63 -31.55 -16.06 27.50
N LEU A 64 -30.69 -15.61 26.59
CA LEU A 64 -29.26 -15.79 26.72
C LEU A 64 -28.82 -14.98 27.95
N THR A 65 -28.25 -15.66 28.93
CA THR A 65 -27.62 -15.02 30.07
C THR A 65 -26.51 -14.07 29.57
N LYS A 66 -26.22 -12.98 30.30
CA LYS A 66 -25.10 -12.07 29.98
C LYS A 66 -23.77 -12.83 29.74
N LYS A 67 -23.57 -13.97 30.42
CA LYS A 67 -22.43 -14.87 30.23
C LYS A 67 -22.43 -15.54 28.85
N GLN A 68 -23.58 -15.98 28.36
CA GLN A 68 -23.74 -16.58 27.03
C GLN A 68 -23.59 -15.55 25.91
N GLU A 69 -24.10 -14.32 26.08
CA GLU A 69 -23.90 -13.22 25.12
C GLU A 69 -22.41 -12.81 25.03
N LEU A 70 -21.72 -12.68 26.17
CA LEU A 70 -20.29 -12.39 26.21
C LEU A 70 -19.46 -13.50 25.56
N HIS A 71 -19.81 -14.76 25.83
CA HIS A 71 -19.15 -15.91 25.24
C HIS A 71 -19.36 -15.94 23.72
N HIS A 72 -20.60 -15.74 23.25
CA HIS A 72 -20.92 -15.67 21.83
C HIS A 72 -20.16 -14.53 21.13
N THR A 73 -20.16 -13.33 21.71
CA THR A 73 -19.45 -12.16 21.17
C THR A 73 -17.94 -12.41 21.07
N ARG A 74 -17.34 -13.06 22.08
CA ARG A 74 -15.92 -13.47 22.07
C ARG A 74 -15.62 -14.48 20.96
N HIS A 75 -16.48 -15.47 20.76
CA HIS A 75 -16.31 -16.47 19.70
C HIS A 75 -16.42 -15.88 18.32
N VAL A 76 -17.44 -15.04 18.11
CA VAL A 76 -17.64 -14.33 16.85
C VAL A 76 -16.44 -13.42 16.54
N HIS A 77 -15.97 -12.64 17.52
CA HIS A 77 -14.80 -11.77 17.36
C HIS A 77 -13.53 -12.56 17.00
N LYS A 78 -13.24 -13.66 17.70
CA LYS A 78 -12.11 -14.55 17.37
C LYS A 78 -12.21 -15.12 15.96
N LYS A 79 -13.41 -15.53 15.53
CA LYS A 79 -13.65 -16.04 14.17
C LYS A 79 -13.36 -14.98 13.11
N TYR A 80 -13.83 -13.75 13.29
CA TYR A 80 -13.55 -12.65 12.35
C TYR A 80 -12.07 -12.28 12.31
N GLN A 81 -11.38 -12.20 13.46
CA GLN A 81 -9.92 -11.96 13.49
C GLN A 81 -9.12 -13.06 12.77
N HIS A 82 -9.55 -14.32 12.91
CA HIS A 82 -8.91 -15.42 12.21
C HIS A 82 -9.13 -15.31 10.68
N LEU A 83 -10.35 -15.01 10.24
CA LEU A 83 -10.67 -14.87 8.82
C LEU A 83 -9.88 -13.72 8.17
N THR A 84 -9.77 -12.56 8.83
CA THR A 84 -8.97 -11.43 8.31
C THR A 84 -7.49 -11.80 8.23
N LYS A 85 -6.94 -12.42 9.28
CA LYS A 85 -5.54 -12.89 9.27
C LYS A 85 -5.26 -13.87 8.13
N GLN A 86 -6.18 -14.79 7.84
CA GLN A 86 -6.03 -15.73 6.72
C GLN A 86 -6.10 -15.05 5.35
N GLN A 87 -6.89 -13.98 5.20
CA GLN A 87 -6.93 -13.18 3.98
C GLN A 87 -5.64 -12.38 3.79
N GLU A 88 -5.14 -11.73 4.84
CA GLU A 88 -3.87 -10.99 4.85
C GLU A 88 -2.69 -11.91 4.51
N LEU A 89 -2.62 -13.11 5.10
CA LEU A 89 -1.58 -14.09 4.80
C LEU A 89 -1.63 -14.57 3.34
N ARG A 90 -2.83 -14.78 2.79
CA ARG A 90 -2.99 -15.12 1.37
C ARG A 90 -2.51 -13.98 0.47
N HIS A 91 -2.90 -12.75 0.77
CA HIS A 91 -2.44 -11.59 0.01
C HIS A 91 -0.91 -11.44 0.07
N LEU A 92 -0.32 -11.53 1.27
CA LEU A 92 1.13 -11.47 1.46
C LEU A 92 1.85 -12.57 0.67
N ARG A 93 1.32 -13.80 0.65
CA ARG A 93 1.88 -14.91 -0.14
C ARG A 93 1.84 -14.62 -1.64
N LEU A 94 0.74 -14.06 -2.14
CA LEU A 94 0.61 -13.69 -3.56
C LEU A 94 1.58 -12.57 -3.94
N VAL A 95 1.71 -11.53 -3.10
CA VAL A 95 2.66 -10.45 -3.37
C VAL A 95 4.10 -10.97 -3.34
N ARG A 96 4.46 -11.78 -2.34
CA ARG A 96 5.77 -12.44 -2.27
C ARG A 96 6.03 -13.27 -3.53
N HIS A 97 5.07 -14.07 -3.98
CA HIS A 97 5.18 -14.84 -5.21
C HIS A 97 5.46 -13.95 -6.42
N LYS A 98 4.69 -12.87 -6.61
CA LYS A 98 4.90 -11.91 -7.71
C LYS A 98 6.27 -11.24 -7.67
N ILE A 99 6.75 -10.86 -6.48
CA ILE A 99 8.09 -10.28 -6.29
C ILE A 99 9.17 -11.25 -6.73
N PHE A 100 9.14 -12.51 -6.26
CA PHE A 100 10.17 -13.48 -6.62
C PHE A 100 10.08 -13.89 -8.09
N HIS A 101 8.88 -14.05 -8.64
CA HIS A 101 8.69 -14.33 -10.07
C HIS A 101 9.32 -13.22 -10.94
N ALA A 102 9.03 -11.95 -10.64
CA ALA A 102 9.65 -10.83 -11.35
C ALA A 102 11.17 -10.79 -11.14
N TYR A 103 11.66 -11.02 -9.92
CA TYR A 103 13.10 -11.06 -9.62
C TYR A 103 13.84 -12.11 -10.44
N TYR A 104 13.30 -13.32 -10.58
CA TYR A 104 13.96 -14.38 -11.34
C TYR A 104 14.13 -14.05 -12.83
N GLY A 105 13.26 -13.21 -13.40
CA GLY A 105 13.46 -12.68 -14.75
C GLY A 105 14.66 -11.74 -14.87
N TRP A 106 15.10 -11.11 -13.77
CA TRP A 106 16.21 -10.16 -13.75
C TRP A 106 17.48 -10.70 -13.11
N LYS A 107 17.38 -11.75 -12.28
CA LYS A 107 18.50 -12.33 -11.52
C LYS A 107 19.72 -12.54 -12.41
N GLY A 108 20.88 -12.05 -11.97
CA GLY A 108 22.14 -12.19 -12.70
C GLY A 108 22.35 -11.16 -13.82
N THR A 109 21.38 -10.29 -14.12
CA THR A 109 21.60 -9.17 -15.06
C THR A 109 22.77 -8.31 -14.55
N PRO A 110 23.81 -8.06 -15.36
CA PRO A 110 24.94 -7.24 -14.95
C PRO A 110 24.54 -5.83 -14.53
N TYR A 111 25.34 -5.22 -13.66
CA TYR A 111 25.18 -3.80 -13.36
C TYR A 111 25.72 -2.95 -14.52
N TYR A 112 24.95 -1.94 -14.91
CA TYR A 112 25.41 -0.91 -15.83
C TYR A 112 24.81 0.43 -15.40
N PHE A 113 25.66 1.42 -15.13
CA PHE A 113 25.21 2.75 -14.69
C PHE A 113 24.34 3.41 -15.77
N GLY A 114 23.14 3.86 -15.41
CA GLY A 114 22.17 4.37 -16.39
C GLY A 114 21.42 3.27 -17.16
N GLY A 115 21.81 2.00 -17.03
CA GLY A 115 21.23 0.85 -17.71
C GLY A 115 19.80 0.55 -17.27
N SER A 116 19.02 -0.06 -18.17
CA SER A 116 17.62 -0.40 -17.92
C SER A 116 17.12 -1.66 -18.67
N SER A 117 18.04 -2.52 -19.11
CA SER A 117 17.78 -3.72 -19.91
C SER A 117 18.47 -4.96 -19.33
N HIS A 118 18.20 -6.14 -19.91
CA HIS A 118 18.87 -7.39 -19.51
C HIS A 118 20.35 -7.48 -19.89
N ARG A 119 20.87 -6.53 -20.69
CA ARG A 119 22.32 -6.39 -20.94
C ARG A 119 23.03 -5.60 -19.84
N GLY A 120 22.27 -4.89 -19.01
CA GLY A 120 22.82 -4.02 -17.99
C GLY A 120 21.74 -3.14 -17.34
N ILE A 121 21.67 -3.17 -16.00
CA ILE A 121 20.68 -2.38 -15.25
C ILE A 121 21.26 -1.80 -13.96
N ASP A 122 21.02 -0.52 -13.69
CA ASP A 122 21.40 0.08 -12.40
C ASP A 122 20.36 -0.16 -11.29
N CYS A 123 20.74 0.16 -10.06
CA CYS A 123 19.93 -0.06 -8.87
C CYS A 123 18.54 0.60 -8.95
N SER A 124 18.48 1.86 -9.35
CA SER A 124 17.24 2.62 -9.42
C SER A 124 16.33 2.19 -10.56
N ALA A 125 16.89 1.82 -11.72
CA ALA A 125 16.14 1.25 -12.84
C ALA A 125 15.56 -0.11 -12.47
N PHE A 126 16.35 -0.97 -11.81
CA PHE A 126 15.89 -2.28 -11.35
C PHE A 126 14.70 -2.14 -10.40
N VAL A 127 14.81 -1.27 -9.38
CA VAL A 127 13.71 -0.99 -8.45
C VAL A 127 12.49 -0.44 -9.17
N MET A 128 12.67 0.50 -10.11
CA MET A 128 11.58 1.07 -10.92
C MET A 128 10.84 0.00 -11.73
N LYS A 129 11.57 -0.92 -12.38
CA LYS A 129 10.96 -2.02 -13.17
C LYS A 129 10.18 -2.98 -12.26
N MET A 130 10.77 -3.39 -11.15
CA MET A 130 10.12 -4.28 -10.17
C MET A 130 8.85 -3.65 -9.60
N TYR A 131 8.90 -2.37 -9.21
CA TYR A 131 7.74 -1.66 -8.68
C TYR A 131 6.61 -1.50 -9.70
N ARG A 132 6.96 -1.25 -10.97
CA ARG A 132 5.98 -1.20 -12.05
C ARG A 132 5.32 -2.55 -12.30
N GLN A 133 6.11 -3.64 -12.30
CA GLN A 133 5.62 -4.98 -12.59
C GLN A 133 4.76 -5.57 -11.45
N VAL A 134 5.18 -5.37 -10.20
CA VAL A 134 4.54 -6.04 -9.06
C VAL A 134 3.44 -5.17 -8.42
N PHE A 135 3.70 -3.88 -8.27
CA PHE A 135 2.83 -2.97 -7.52
C PHE A 135 2.10 -1.96 -8.41
N HIS A 136 2.33 -2.00 -9.72
CA HIS A 136 1.76 -1.06 -10.69
C HIS A 136 2.03 0.41 -10.32
N ARG A 137 3.21 0.69 -9.76
CA ARG A 137 3.64 2.01 -9.30
C ARG A 137 4.78 2.55 -10.17
N TYR A 138 4.62 3.78 -10.65
CA TYR A 138 5.67 4.51 -11.34
C TYR A 138 6.59 5.18 -10.33
N LEU A 139 7.89 4.92 -10.46
CA LEU A 139 8.91 5.54 -9.63
C LEU A 139 9.82 6.44 -10.48
N PRO A 140 10.36 7.53 -9.92
CA PRO A 140 11.41 8.31 -10.56
C PRO A 140 12.60 7.45 -10.95
N ARG A 141 13.28 7.84 -12.04
CA ARG A 141 14.42 7.10 -12.59
C ARG A 141 15.62 7.02 -11.63
N THR A 142 15.78 7.97 -10.73
CA THR A 142 16.99 8.11 -9.90
C THR A 142 16.75 7.71 -8.45
N THR A 143 17.78 7.20 -7.78
CA THR A 143 17.76 6.89 -6.34
C THR A 143 17.33 8.10 -5.49
N LEU A 144 17.81 9.30 -5.83
CA LEU A 144 17.46 10.55 -5.15
C LEU A 144 15.99 10.97 -5.37
N GLY A 145 15.38 10.60 -6.50
CA GLY A 145 13.95 10.78 -6.69
C GLY A 145 13.14 9.77 -5.86
N GLN A 146 13.55 8.50 -5.90
CA GLN A 146 12.86 7.42 -5.18
C GLN A 146 12.88 7.60 -3.65
N VAL A 147 13.98 8.11 -3.09
CA VAL A 147 14.09 8.32 -1.63
C VAL A 147 13.17 9.43 -1.10
N LYS A 148 12.61 10.28 -1.96
CA LYS A 148 11.64 11.32 -1.58
C LYS A 148 10.21 10.77 -1.50
N LEU A 149 9.97 9.54 -1.96
CA LEU A 149 8.65 8.94 -1.98
C LEU A 149 8.31 8.22 -0.67
N GLY A 150 7.01 8.13 -0.42
CA GLY A 150 6.46 7.38 0.71
C GLY A 150 6.86 7.93 2.07
N ARG A 151 6.62 7.13 3.11
CA ARG A 151 6.98 7.50 4.50
C ARG A 151 8.25 6.80 4.95
N ARG A 152 9.02 7.45 5.84
CA ARG A 152 10.17 6.81 6.49
C ARG A 152 9.70 5.69 7.42
N VAL A 153 10.49 4.62 7.50
CA VAL A 153 10.24 3.46 8.38
C VAL A 153 11.49 3.16 9.19
N ARG A 154 11.31 2.75 10.46
CA ARG A 154 12.42 2.25 11.30
C ARG A 154 12.91 0.90 10.77
N LYS A 155 14.21 0.61 10.92
CA LYS A 155 14.85 -0.59 10.34
C LYS A 155 14.18 -1.90 10.81
N ASP A 156 13.78 -1.97 12.07
CA ASP A 156 13.08 -3.09 12.71
C ASP A 156 11.59 -3.21 12.31
N GLN A 157 11.04 -2.18 11.66
CA GLN A 157 9.67 -2.18 11.16
C GLN A 157 9.59 -2.41 9.65
N ALA A 158 10.72 -2.72 9.01
CA ALA A 158 10.78 -3.00 7.59
C ALA A 158 9.88 -4.18 7.21
N LYS A 159 9.16 -4.03 6.10
CA LYS A 159 8.27 -5.05 5.54
C LYS A 159 8.64 -5.32 4.09
N LEU A 160 8.24 -6.50 3.62
CA LEU A 160 8.35 -6.90 2.22
C LEU A 160 7.92 -5.75 1.31
N GLY A 161 8.72 -5.45 0.28
CA GLY A 161 8.44 -4.38 -0.67
C GLY A 161 8.96 -3.01 -0.26
N ASP A 162 9.28 -2.73 1.00
CA ASP A 162 9.87 -1.43 1.38
C ASP A 162 11.18 -1.16 0.62
N LEU A 163 11.45 0.11 0.30
CA LEU A 163 12.71 0.51 -0.33
C LEU A 163 13.77 0.79 0.72
N VAL A 164 14.94 0.16 0.57
CA VAL A 164 16.10 0.37 1.44
C VAL A 164 17.16 1.16 0.69
N PHE A 165 17.63 2.25 1.30
CA PHE A 165 18.55 3.20 0.70
C PHE A 165 19.89 3.20 1.41
N PHE A 166 20.94 3.46 0.65
CA PHE A 166 22.32 3.51 1.12
C PHE A 166 23.07 4.72 0.54
N LYS A 167 24.08 5.17 1.27
CA LYS A 167 25.10 6.13 0.80
C LYS A 167 26.39 5.35 0.57
N THR A 168 26.65 4.89 -0.64
CA THR A 168 27.77 3.98 -0.98
C THR A 168 29.08 4.69 -1.33
N GLY A 169 29.07 6.02 -1.35
CA GLY A 169 30.21 6.89 -1.61
C GLY A 169 29.80 8.35 -1.40
N HIS A 170 30.69 9.30 -1.70
CA HIS A 170 30.45 10.74 -1.48
C HIS A 170 29.12 11.20 -2.13
N ASN A 171 28.98 10.98 -3.44
CA ASN A 171 27.78 11.30 -4.22
C ASN A 171 27.03 10.06 -4.73
N GLU A 172 27.45 8.87 -4.33
CA GLU A 172 26.83 7.62 -4.75
C GLU A 172 25.70 7.22 -3.81
N ARG A 173 24.57 6.84 -4.40
CA ARG A 173 23.38 6.41 -3.68
C ARG A 173 22.89 5.10 -4.29
N HIS A 174 22.56 4.17 -3.41
CA HIS A 174 22.07 2.85 -3.80
C HIS A 174 20.67 2.61 -3.24
N VAL A 175 19.90 1.76 -3.93
CA VAL A 175 18.55 1.37 -3.52
C VAL A 175 18.32 -0.11 -3.79
N GLY A 176 17.51 -0.74 -2.93
CA GLY A 176 16.98 -2.09 -3.14
C GLY A 176 15.60 -2.26 -2.52
N ILE A 177 15.00 -3.42 -2.75
CA ILE A 177 13.66 -3.79 -2.26
C ILE A 177 13.82 -4.79 -1.12
N TYR A 178 13.34 -4.44 0.07
CA TYR A 178 13.36 -5.28 1.25
C TYR A 178 12.49 -6.53 1.04
N LEU A 179 12.98 -7.67 1.52
CA LEU A 179 12.30 -8.95 1.47
C LEU A 179 11.83 -9.36 2.87
N SER A 180 12.76 -9.81 3.71
CA SER A 180 12.53 -10.33 5.06
C SER A 180 13.87 -10.57 5.75
N HIS A 181 13.93 -10.50 7.07
CA HIS A 181 15.13 -10.86 7.86
C HIS A 181 16.43 -10.16 7.42
N GLY A 182 16.30 -8.91 6.96
CA GLY A 182 17.43 -8.13 6.46
C GLY A 182 17.77 -8.38 4.99
N ASP A 183 17.18 -9.38 4.34
CA ASP A 183 17.39 -9.60 2.90
C ASP A 183 16.73 -8.49 2.08
N PHE A 184 17.40 -8.11 1.01
CA PHE A 184 16.89 -7.17 0.01
C PHE A 184 17.48 -7.48 -1.36
N MET A 185 16.65 -7.36 -2.40
CA MET A 185 17.12 -7.47 -3.78
C MET A 185 17.58 -6.12 -4.30
N ASN A 186 18.61 -6.11 -5.13
CA ASN A 186 19.17 -4.90 -5.72
C ASN A 186 19.86 -5.21 -7.05
N SER A 187 20.38 -4.18 -7.73
CA SER A 187 21.43 -4.32 -8.76
C SER A 187 22.68 -3.56 -8.32
N ALA A 188 23.71 -4.27 -7.85
CA ALA A 188 24.93 -3.69 -7.31
C ALA A 188 26.11 -3.82 -8.29
N SER A 189 27.03 -2.84 -8.30
CA SER A 189 28.18 -2.82 -9.21
C SER A 189 29.03 -4.08 -9.19
N SER A 190 29.14 -4.75 -8.04
CA SER A 190 29.95 -5.96 -7.87
C SER A 190 29.28 -7.27 -8.33
N ARG A 191 27.94 -7.35 -8.33
CA ARG A 191 27.22 -8.64 -8.54
C ARG A 191 26.02 -8.54 -9.48
N GLY A 192 25.73 -7.36 -10.04
CA GLY A 192 24.51 -7.12 -10.78
C GLY A 192 23.26 -7.36 -9.93
N VAL A 193 22.20 -7.84 -10.58
CA VAL A 193 20.92 -8.16 -9.92
C VAL A 193 21.07 -9.38 -9.02
N SER A 194 21.00 -9.14 -7.71
CA SER A 194 21.22 -10.16 -6.68
C SER A 194 20.42 -9.87 -5.40
N ILE A 195 20.44 -10.82 -4.46
CA ILE A 195 19.97 -10.60 -3.09
C ILE A 195 21.18 -10.35 -2.19
N SER A 196 21.07 -9.31 -1.38
CA SER A 196 22.04 -8.89 -0.37
C SER A 196 21.37 -8.86 1.00
N ASN A 197 22.15 -8.79 2.07
CA ASN A 197 21.64 -8.76 3.44
C ASN A 197 22.11 -7.54 4.22
N LEU A 198 21.18 -6.87 4.91
CA LEU A 198 21.41 -5.66 5.72
C LEU A 198 22.30 -5.87 6.95
N HIS A 199 22.55 -7.11 7.34
CA HIS A 199 23.46 -7.50 8.41
C HIS A 199 24.89 -7.72 7.90
N HIS A 200 25.15 -7.70 6.59
CA HIS A 200 26.51 -7.70 6.08
C HIS A 200 27.21 -6.37 6.40
N ILE A 201 28.47 -6.42 6.84
CA ILE A 201 29.23 -5.26 7.35
C ILE A 201 29.23 -4.06 6.38
N TYR A 202 29.40 -4.32 5.09
CA TYR A 202 29.32 -3.29 4.05
C TYR A 202 27.96 -2.59 4.06
N TRP A 203 26.85 -3.34 4.00
CA TRP A 203 25.50 -2.76 3.94
C TRP A 203 25.11 -2.07 5.24
N GLN A 204 25.58 -2.57 6.39
CA GLN A 204 25.41 -1.90 7.68
C GLN A 204 26.06 -0.51 7.68
N ARG A 205 27.32 -0.42 7.26
CA ARG A 205 28.09 0.84 7.24
C ARG A 205 27.48 1.90 6.33
N HIS A 206 26.88 1.49 5.21
CA HIS A 206 26.36 2.42 4.20
C HIS A 206 24.84 2.65 4.32
N PHE A 207 24.16 2.02 5.28
CA PHE A 207 22.71 2.16 5.46
C PHE A 207 22.30 3.61 5.68
N TRP A 208 21.25 4.06 4.98
CA TRP A 208 20.74 5.42 5.10
C TRP A 208 19.33 5.48 5.70
N GLN A 209 18.35 4.87 5.03
CA GLN A 209 16.97 4.87 5.48
C GLN A 209 16.11 3.84 4.74
N ILE A 210 14.91 3.59 5.26
CA ILE A 210 13.88 2.79 4.61
C ILE A 210 12.66 3.66 4.30
N ARG A 211 12.07 3.49 3.13
CA ARG A 211 10.81 4.13 2.72
C ARG A 211 9.74 3.09 2.39
N ARG A 212 8.52 3.31 2.90
CA ARG A 212 7.33 2.53 2.56
C ARG A 212 6.43 3.31 1.62
N LEU A 213 6.21 2.73 0.44
CA LEU A 213 5.39 3.31 -0.63
C LEU A 213 4.05 2.59 -0.78
N VAL A 214 3.98 1.33 -0.36
CA VAL A 214 2.81 0.47 -0.45
C VAL A 214 2.55 -0.21 0.88
N THR A 215 1.29 -0.46 1.18
CA THR A 215 0.86 -1.34 2.27
C THR A 215 0.39 -2.63 1.62
N ILE A 216 0.98 -3.75 2.05
CA ILE A 216 0.64 -5.11 1.64
C ILE A 216 -0.06 -5.77 2.81
#